data_AF-A0A959AFT3-F1
#
_entry.id   AF-A0A959AFT3-F1
#
_cell.length_a   1.000
_cell.length_b   1.000
_cell.length_c   1.000
_cell.angle_alpha   90.00
_cell.angle_beta   90.00
_cell.angle_gamma   90.00
#
_symmetry.space_group_name_H-M   'P 1'
#
loop_
_entity.id
_entity.type
_entity.pdbx_description
1 polymer ?
#
loop_
_entity_poly.entity_id
_entity_poly.type
_entity_poly.pdbx_seq_one_letter_code
_entity_poly.pdbx_strand_id
1 'polypeptide(L)'
;MTMNLFAKRLLYPVFTLLVAVLLWQGCKKDDGGQDGPPCNISGVSFSYTANIKGIIDRNCLSCHGGLGPGPHDYSTYEGIKSVLDNGLVLERVVIKKDMPEGGGMSQAERDSINCWILSGYPK
;
A
#
# COMPACT_ATOMS: atom_id res chain seq x y z
N MET A 1 2.02 55.97 -29.37
CA MET A 1 2.49 54.95 -28.40
C MET A 1 1.28 54.36 -27.67
N THR A 2 0.47 53.51 -28.32
CA THR A 2 -0.78 52.99 -27.71
C THR A 2 -1.13 51.54 -28.09
N MET A 3 -0.24 50.82 -28.78
CA MET A 3 -0.44 49.40 -29.10
C MET A 3 0.32 48.50 -28.11
N ASN A 4 -0.08 48.44 -26.84
CA ASN A 4 0.52 47.45 -25.90
C ASN A 4 -0.31 47.15 -24.64
N LEU A 5 -1.48 47.78 -24.45
CA LEU A 5 -2.30 47.56 -23.23
C LEU A 5 -3.43 46.54 -23.43
N PHE A 6 -4.06 46.46 -24.60
CA PHE A 6 -5.16 45.51 -24.86
C PHE A 6 -4.69 44.06 -24.99
N ALA A 7 -3.56 43.81 -25.67
CA ALA A 7 -2.98 42.48 -25.81
C ALA A 7 -2.59 41.88 -24.44
N LYS A 8 -2.05 42.70 -23.53
CA LYS A 8 -1.69 42.26 -22.17
C LYS A 8 -2.91 41.88 -21.32
N ARG A 9 -4.06 42.53 -21.52
CA ARG A 9 -5.31 42.24 -20.77
C ARG A 9 -6.01 40.95 -21.22
N LEU A 10 -5.79 40.51 -22.47
CA LEU A 10 -6.29 39.23 -22.99
C LEU A 10 -5.28 38.09 -22.80
N LEU A 11 -3.98 38.36 -22.79
CA LEU A 11 -2.93 37.36 -22.57
C LEU A 11 -2.79 36.94 -21.10
N TYR A 12 -3.04 37.83 -20.14
CA TYR A 12 -2.91 37.56 -18.70
C TYR A 12 -3.90 36.52 -18.16
N PRO A 13 -5.22 36.59 -18.44
CA PRO A 13 -6.17 35.58 -17.94
C PRO A 13 -6.00 34.23 -18.65
N VAL A 14 -5.59 34.23 -19.92
CA VAL A 14 -5.33 33.01 -20.70
C VAL A 14 -4.10 32.28 -20.16
N PHE A 15 -3.03 33.00 -19.81
CA PHE A 15 -1.83 32.40 -19.21
C PHE A 15 -2.08 31.87 -17.79
N THR A 16 -2.89 32.57 -16.97
CA THR A 16 -3.28 32.06 -15.65
C THR A 16 -4.21 30.85 -15.70
N LEU A 17 -5.09 30.75 -16.71
CA LEU A 17 -5.96 29.60 -16.89
C LEU A 17 -5.18 28.35 -17.34
N LEU A 18 -4.15 28.53 -18.17
CA LEU A 18 -3.32 27.44 -18.70
C LEU A 18 -2.44 26.79 -17.63
N VAL A 19 -1.93 27.57 -16.68
CA VAL A 19 -1.14 27.06 -15.53
C VAL A 19 -2.03 26.31 -14.54
N ALA A 20 -3.28 26.72 -14.34
CA ALA A 20 -4.22 26.03 -13.44
C ALA A 20 -4.64 24.64 -13.96
N VAL A 21 -4.74 24.45 -15.28
CA VAL A 21 -5.07 23.15 -15.89
C VAL A 21 -3.90 22.15 -15.77
N LEU A 22 -2.66 22.63 -15.77
CA LEU A 22 -1.46 21.78 -15.64
C LEU A 22 -1.21 21.30 -14.20
N LEU A 23 -1.85 21.90 -13.20
CA LEU A 23 -1.75 21.50 -11.80
C LEU A 23 -2.77 20.42 -11.39
N TRP A 24 -3.72 20.05 -12.26
CA TRP A 24 -4.69 18.98 -11.97
C TRP A 24 -4.20 17.57 -12.34
N GLN A 25 -3.03 17.44 -12.98
CA GLN A 25 -2.42 16.13 -13.27
C GLN A 25 -1.62 15.58 -12.07
N GLY A 26 -1.84 16.11 -10.87
CA GLY A 26 -1.14 15.71 -9.64
C GLY A 26 -1.67 14.41 -9.04
N CYS A 27 -0.89 13.34 -9.23
CA CYS A 27 -0.96 12.04 -8.55
C CYS A 27 -2.21 11.19 -8.81
N LYS A 28 -2.24 10.49 -9.95
CA LYS A 28 -2.69 9.11 -9.90
C LYS A 28 -1.68 8.35 -9.05
N LYS A 29 -2.10 7.83 -7.90
CA LYS A 29 -1.36 6.73 -7.28
C LYS A 29 -1.51 5.58 -8.26
N ASP A 30 -0.47 5.34 -9.06
CA ASP A 30 -0.29 4.03 -9.66
C ASP A 30 -0.11 3.08 -8.47
N ASP A 31 -1.18 2.41 -8.10
CA ASP A 31 -1.18 1.21 -7.31
C ASP A 31 -0.41 0.16 -8.11
N GLY A 32 0.92 0.31 -8.13
CA GLY A 32 1.88 -0.70 -8.58
C GLY A 32 1.87 -1.91 -7.65
N GLY A 33 0.69 -2.41 -7.32
CA GLY A 33 0.49 -3.73 -6.76
C GLY A 33 1.14 -4.69 -7.74
N GLN A 34 2.23 -5.30 -7.30
CA GLN A 34 2.58 -6.59 -7.83
C GLN A 34 1.30 -7.42 -7.70
N ASP A 35 0.72 -7.88 -8.80
CA ASP A 35 -0.44 -8.75 -8.72
C ASP A 35 0.04 -10.05 -8.08
N GLY A 36 -0.31 -10.25 -6.81
CA GLY A 36 -0.10 -11.51 -6.11
C GLY A 36 -0.81 -12.67 -6.84
N PRO A 37 -0.51 -13.93 -6.48
CA PRO A 37 -1.31 -15.04 -6.98
C PRO A 37 -2.80 -14.81 -6.67
N PRO A 38 -3.74 -15.30 -7.49
CA PRO A 38 -5.16 -15.11 -7.22
C PRO A 38 -5.53 -15.67 -5.83
N CYS A 39 -6.48 -15.02 -5.15
CA CYS A 39 -6.99 -15.53 -3.90
C CYS A 39 -7.62 -16.91 -4.12
N ASN A 40 -7.17 -17.91 -3.35
CA ASN A 40 -7.62 -19.30 -3.43
C ASN A 40 -8.60 -19.68 -2.30
N ILE A 41 -9.01 -18.73 -1.46
CA ILE A 41 -9.96 -18.93 -0.35
C ILE A 41 -11.29 -18.27 -0.70
N SER A 42 -12.31 -19.09 -0.96
CA SER A 42 -13.66 -18.62 -1.32
C SER A 42 -14.57 -18.50 -0.09
N GLY A 43 -15.49 -17.52 -0.11
CA GLY A 43 -16.56 -17.41 0.89
C GLY A 43 -16.14 -16.80 2.23
N VAL A 44 -14.92 -16.26 2.33
CA VAL A 44 -14.40 -15.60 3.52
C VAL A 44 -14.21 -14.11 3.23
N SER A 45 -14.78 -13.26 4.08
CA SER A 45 -14.49 -11.82 4.10
C SER A 45 -13.30 -11.59 5.03
N PHE A 46 -12.12 -11.33 4.45
CA PHE A 46 -10.91 -11.12 5.24
C PHE A 46 -10.89 -9.73 5.88
N SER A 47 -10.50 -9.64 7.15
CA SER A 47 -10.08 -8.38 7.80
C SER A 47 -8.89 -8.58 8.73
N TYR A 48 -8.23 -7.47 9.10
CA TYR A 48 -7.15 -7.50 10.09
C TYR A 48 -7.64 -8.08 11.40
N THR A 49 -8.73 -7.55 11.94
CA THR A 49 -9.28 -7.94 13.24
C THR A 49 -9.79 -9.38 13.30
N ALA A 50 -10.41 -9.88 12.22
CA ALA A 50 -11.05 -11.20 12.24
C ALA A 50 -10.09 -12.35 11.89
N ASN A 51 -9.17 -12.14 10.95
CA ASN A 51 -8.42 -13.25 10.34
C ASN A 51 -6.90 -13.07 10.46
N ILE A 52 -6.40 -11.85 10.25
CA ILE A 52 -4.98 -11.64 9.97
C ILE A 52 -4.18 -11.28 11.22
N LYS A 53 -4.77 -10.60 12.20
CA LYS A 53 -4.07 -10.19 13.42
C LYS A 53 -3.43 -11.38 14.12
N GLY A 54 -4.15 -12.50 14.25
CA GLY A 54 -3.60 -13.71 14.85
C GLY A 54 -2.40 -14.28 14.08
N ILE A 55 -2.38 -14.15 12.75
CA ILE A 55 -1.26 -14.59 11.91
C ILE A 55 -0.05 -13.67 12.13
N ILE A 56 -0.26 -12.35 12.14
CA ILE A 56 0.79 -11.34 12.40
C ILE A 56 1.38 -11.53 13.80
N ASP A 57 0.52 -11.69 14.81
CA ASP A 57 0.92 -11.85 16.20
C ASP A 57 1.87 -13.06 16.36
N ARG A 58 1.56 -14.19 15.71
CA ARG A 58 2.35 -15.42 15.80
C ARG A 58 3.63 -15.40 14.96
N ASN A 59 3.56 -14.85 13.75
CA ASN A 59 4.62 -15.03 12.76
C ASN A 59 5.54 -13.81 12.60
N CYS A 60 5.12 -12.62 13.05
CA CYS A 60 5.83 -11.39 12.75
C CYS A 60 6.40 -10.71 14.01
N LEU A 61 5.66 -10.70 15.12
CA LEU A 61 5.96 -9.81 16.25
C LEU A 61 7.21 -10.16 17.06
N SER A 62 7.77 -11.36 16.93
CA SER A 62 9.06 -11.69 17.56
C SER A 62 10.20 -10.83 16.99
N CYS A 63 10.18 -10.56 15.69
CA CYS A 63 11.16 -9.70 15.02
C CYS A 63 10.65 -8.28 14.80
N HIS A 64 9.36 -8.13 14.53
CA HIS A 64 8.70 -6.88 14.17
C HIS A 64 7.73 -6.37 15.24
N GLY A 65 7.92 -6.74 16.51
CA GLY A 65 7.34 -6.00 17.63
C GLY A 65 8.23 -4.81 17.97
N GLY A 66 7.73 -3.78 18.65
CA GLY A 66 8.48 -2.52 18.86
C GLY A 66 9.85 -2.60 19.55
N LEU A 67 10.27 -3.77 20.03
CA LEU A 67 11.61 -4.06 20.58
C LEU A 67 12.39 -5.14 19.80
N GLY A 68 11.82 -5.66 18.72
CA GLY A 68 12.44 -6.70 17.92
C GLY A 68 13.51 -6.17 16.96
N PRO A 69 14.35 -7.05 16.39
CA PRO A 69 15.44 -6.69 15.46
C PRO A 69 14.98 -6.14 14.10
N GLY A 70 13.71 -6.27 13.75
CA GLY A 70 13.17 -5.86 12.46
C GLY A 70 13.05 -4.33 12.32
N PRO A 71 13.14 -3.79 11.08
CA PRO A 71 13.14 -2.34 10.83
C PRO A 71 11.78 -1.65 11.03
N HIS A 72 10.70 -2.42 11.24
CA HIS A 72 9.33 -1.92 11.32
C HIS A 72 8.58 -2.62 12.46
N ASP A 73 7.69 -1.88 13.12
CA ASP A 73 6.81 -2.37 14.17
C ASP A 73 5.41 -2.67 13.64
N TYR A 74 4.95 -3.91 13.79
CA TYR A 74 3.65 -4.43 13.36
C TYR A 74 2.71 -4.71 14.54
N SER A 75 3.03 -4.20 15.73
CA SER A 75 2.18 -4.33 16.93
C SER A 75 0.80 -3.66 16.76
N THR A 76 0.65 -2.81 15.75
CA THR A 76 -0.60 -2.15 15.37
C THR A 76 -0.87 -2.33 13.88
N TYR A 77 -2.15 -2.20 13.48
CA TYR A 77 -2.53 -2.20 12.07
C TYR A 77 -1.83 -1.08 11.29
N GLU A 78 -1.77 0.12 11.87
CA GLU A 78 -1.15 1.30 11.27
C GLU A 78 0.34 1.07 11.00
N GLY A 79 1.04 0.37 11.90
CA GLY A 79 2.44 0.00 11.72
C GLY A 79 2.68 -0.85 10.47
N ILE A 80 1.92 -1.93 10.30
CA ILE A 80 2.05 -2.79 9.11
C ILE A 80 1.47 -2.15 7.84
N LYS A 81 0.48 -1.25 7.95
CA LYS A 81 -0.14 -0.58 6.80
C LYS A 81 0.90 0.14 5.93
N SER A 82 1.86 0.83 6.53
CA SER A 82 2.92 1.50 5.78
C SER A 82 3.76 0.54 4.90
N VAL A 83 3.94 -0.70 5.34
CA VAL A 83 4.70 -1.74 4.63
C VAL A 83 3.83 -2.43 3.58
N LEU A 84 2.52 -2.55 3.84
CA LEU A 84 1.52 -3.00 2.87
C LEU A 84 1.40 -2.02 1.70
N ASP A 85 1.32 -0.72 2.00
CA ASP A 85 1.22 0.35 0.99
C ASP A 85 2.45 0.37 0.05
N ASN A 86 3.61 -0.11 0.53
CA ASN A 86 4.84 -0.24 -0.26
C ASN A 86 4.98 -1.62 -0.94
N GLY A 87 3.98 -2.51 -0.85
CA GLY A 87 3.99 -3.84 -1.47
C GLY A 87 4.93 -4.86 -0.84
N LEU A 88 5.65 -4.49 0.23
CA LEU A 88 6.70 -5.33 0.83
C LEU A 88 6.15 -6.57 1.52
N VAL A 89 4.96 -6.52 2.12
CA VAL A 89 4.35 -7.71 2.72
C VAL A 89 4.07 -8.76 1.65
N LEU A 90 3.48 -8.36 0.51
CA LEU A 90 3.22 -9.28 -0.59
C LEU A 90 4.52 -9.90 -1.11
N GLU A 91 5.51 -9.05 -1.39
CA GLU A 91 6.81 -9.48 -1.93
C GLU A 91 7.53 -10.48 -1.01
N ARG A 92 7.63 -10.18 0.30
CA ARG A 92 8.41 -10.99 1.24
C ARG A 92 7.66 -12.22 1.74
N VAL A 93 6.34 -12.10 1.96
CA VAL A 93 5.54 -13.16 2.58
C VAL A 93 4.91 -14.09 1.55
N VAL A 94 4.46 -13.58 0.41
CA VAL A 94 3.71 -14.37 -0.58
C VAL A 94 4.61 -14.83 -1.73
N ILE A 95 5.41 -13.91 -2.29
CA ILE A 95 6.22 -14.16 -3.49
C ILE A 95 7.54 -14.85 -3.11
N LYS A 96 8.41 -14.18 -2.35
CA LYS A 96 9.72 -14.71 -1.95
C LYS A 96 9.64 -15.75 -0.84
N LYS A 97 8.63 -15.64 0.02
CA LYS A 97 8.42 -16.51 1.19
C LYS A 97 9.65 -16.56 2.12
N ASP A 98 10.43 -15.48 2.15
CA ASP A 98 11.66 -15.36 2.93
C ASP A 98 11.43 -14.71 4.30
N MET A 99 10.18 -14.32 4.58
CA MET A 99 9.69 -13.96 5.90
C MET A 99 8.58 -14.93 6.35
N PRO A 100 8.58 -15.37 7.63
CA PRO A 100 9.61 -15.10 8.65
C PRO A 100 10.95 -15.78 8.34
N GLU A 101 12.06 -15.20 8.80
CA GLU A 101 13.39 -15.80 8.64
C GLU A 101 13.44 -17.17 9.33
N GLY A 102 14.03 -18.17 8.65
CA GLY A 102 14.03 -19.55 9.14
C GLY A 102 12.70 -20.30 8.97
N GLY A 103 11.67 -19.66 8.41
CA GLY A 103 10.38 -20.27 8.07
C GLY A 103 9.34 -20.19 9.19
N GLY A 104 8.54 -21.24 9.35
CA GLY A 104 7.51 -21.33 10.41
C GLY A 104 6.10 -20.90 10.01
N MET A 105 5.95 -20.06 8.97
CA MET A 105 4.63 -19.68 8.45
C MET A 105 4.12 -20.70 7.42
N SER A 106 2.92 -21.23 7.65
CA SER A 106 2.28 -22.22 6.77
C SER A 106 1.79 -21.61 5.45
N GLN A 107 1.58 -22.46 4.43
CA GLN A 107 1.03 -21.99 3.15
C GLN A 107 -0.40 -21.42 3.32
N ALA A 108 -1.22 -22.00 4.19
CA ALA A 108 -2.58 -21.50 4.46
C ALA A 108 -2.57 -20.10 5.10
N GLU A 109 -1.58 -19.79 5.93
CA GLU A 109 -1.40 -18.44 6.49
C GLU A 109 -0.95 -17.44 5.42
N ARG A 110 -0.02 -17.84 4.52
CA ARG A 110 0.39 -17.00 3.38
C ARG A 110 -0.77 -16.73 2.44
N ASP A 111 -1.59 -17.74 2.16
CA ASP A 111 -2.78 -17.64 1.31
C ASP A 111 -3.83 -16.69 1.93
N SER A 112 -4.01 -16.77 3.26
CA SER A 112 -4.87 -15.85 4.01
C SER A 112 -4.38 -14.40 3.91
N ILE A 113 -3.07 -14.17 4.07
CA ILE A 113 -2.46 -12.84 3.89
C ILE A 113 -2.65 -12.35 2.46
N ASN A 114 -2.42 -13.20 1.46
CA ASN A 114 -2.60 -12.86 0.05
C ASN A 114 -4.05 -12.45 -0.28
N CYS A 115 -5.03 -13.25 0.14
CA CYS A 115 -6.45 -12.94 -0.03
C CYS A 115 -6.86 -11.63 0.65
N TRP A 116 -6.31 -11.36 1.83
CA TRP A 116 -6.54 -10.10 2.53
C TRP A 116 -5.92 -8.89 1.81
N ILE A 117 -4.69 -9.01 1.30
CA ILE A 117 -4.04 -7.97 0.49
C ILE A 117 -4.87 -7.68 -0.76
N LEU A 118 -5.29 -8.71 -1.48
CA LEU A 118 -6.14 -8.57 -2.69
C LEU A 118 -7.51 -7.95 -2.39
N SER A 119 -7.99 -8.05 -1.15
CA SER A 119 -9.23 -7.41 -0.69
C SER A 119 -9.04 -5.95 -0.26
N GLY A 120 -7.84 -5.38 -0.45
CA GLY A 120 -7.50 -4.02 -0.02
C GLY A 120 -7.20 -3.91 1.47
N TYR A 121 -6.74 -5.01 2.09
CA TYR A 121 -6.28 -5.09 3.49
C TYR A 121 -7.20 -4.36 4.52
N PRO A 122 -8.52 -4.61 4.51
CA PRO A 122 -9.45 -3.97 5.44
C PRO A 122 -9.10 -4.31 6.89
N LYS A 123 -9.33 -3.34 7.79
CA LYS A 123 -9.04 -3.47 9.22
C LYS A 123 -10.06 -4.35 9.94
#